data_AF-A0A523K0G2-F1
#
_entry.id   AF-A0A523K0G2-F1
#
_cell.length_a   1.000
_cell.length_b   1.000
_cell.length_c   1.000
_cell.angle_alpha   90.00
_cell.angle_beta   90.00
_cell.angle_gamma   90.00
#
_symmetry.space_group_name_H-M   'P 1'
#
loop_
_entity.id
_entity.type
_entity.pdbx_description
1 polymer ?
#
loop_
_entity_poly.entity_id
_entity_poly.type
_entity_poly.pdbx_seq_one_letter_code
_entity_poly.pdbx_strand_id
1 'polypeptide(L)' 'EPVFAGREIIGYVASGGYGHTVEKSIAFSYLPEAYVAPGTEVEVEILGARRAAQVVEGPLYDPKNQRLLS' A
#
# COMPACT_ATOMS: atom_id res chain seq x y z
N GLU A 1 -1.54 11.79 -0.01
CA GLU A 1 -1.43 11.48 -1.45
C GLU A 1 -2.71 10.75 -1.89
N PRO A 2 -3.40 11.14 -2.97
CA PRO A 2 -4.64 10.47 -3.39
C PRO A 2 -4.38 9.05 -3.94
N VAL A 3 -5.28 8.11 -3.60
CA VAL A 3 -5.30 6.73 -4.12
C VAL A 3 -6.43 6.60 -5.13
N PHE A 4 -6.14 6.02 -6.29
CA PHE A 4 -7.06 5.91 -7.41
C PHE A 4 -7.37 4.45 -7.76
N ALA A 5 -8.63 4.21 -8.12
CA ALA A 5 -9.05 3.07 -8.94
C ALA A 5 -9.50 3.61 -10.31
N GLY A 6 -8.64 3.47 -11.32
CA GLY A 6 -8.86 4.08 -12.63
C GLY A 6 -8.94 5.61 -12.54
N ARG A 7 -10.13 6.19 -12.74
CA ARG A 7 -10.33 7.65 -12.69
C ARG A 7 -10.84 8.15 -11.34
N GLU A 8 -11.32 7.26 -10.48
CA GLU A 8 -11.94 7.61 -9.21
C GLU A 8 -10.90 7.71 -8.10
N ILE A 9 -10.99 8.74 -7.26
CA ILE A 9 -10.24 8.81 -6.00
C ILE A 9 -11.00 7.99 -4.98
N ILE A 10 -10.39 6.90 -4.51
CA ILE A 10 -11.00 5.97 -3.56
C ILE A 10 -10.42 6.10 -2.15
N GLY A 11 -9.36 6.89 -1.96
CA GLY A 11 -8.76 7.08 -0.65
C GLY A 11 -7.62 8.07 -0.67
N TYR A 12 -6.99 8.23 0.49
CA TYR A 12 -5.79 9.04 0.66
C TYR A 12 -4.78 8.26 1.52
N VAL A 13 -3.50 8.37 1.18
CA VAL A 13 -2.40 7.84 1.99
C VAL A 13 -2.41 8.54 3.34
N ALA A 14 -2.51 7.75 4.40
CA ALA A 14 -2.46 8.18 5.80
C ALA A 14 -1.03 8.19 6.33
N SER A 15 -0.22 7.21 5.93
CA SER A 15 1.21 7.15 6.22
C SER A 15 1.94 6.45 5.08
N GLY A 16 3.22 6.77 4.90
CA GLY A 16 4.03 6.13 3.88
C GLY A 16 5.52 6.35 4.09
N GLY A 17 6.33 5.51 3.45
CA GLY A 17 7.78 5.55 3.55
C GLY A 17 8.45 4.48 2.69
N TYR A 18 9.79 4.50 2.63
CA TYR A 18 10.56 3.45 1.97
C TYR A 18 10.92 2.34 2.96
N GLY A 19 10.40 1.15 2.73
CA GLY A 19 10.74 -0.04 3.50
C GLY A 19 12.08 -0.60 3.04
N HIS A 20 13.17 -0.16 3.65
CA HIS A 20 14.53 -0.59 3.27
C HIS A 20 14.72 -2.12 3.26
N THR A 21 14.11 -2.84 4.20
CA THR A 21 14.22 -4.32 4.26
C THR A 21 13.53 -5.04 3.11
N VAL A 22 12.46 -4.45 2.56
CA VAL A 22 11.70 -5.04 1.44
C VAL A 22 11.95 -4.34 0.11
N GLU A 23 12.81 -3.30 0.11
CA GLU A 23 13.20 -2.47 -1.03
C GLU A 23 12.01 -1.90 -1.83
N LYS A 24 10.97 -1.45 -1.12
CA LYS A 24 9.75 -0.91 -1.72
C LYS A 24 9.25 0.32 -0.98
N SER A 25 8.62 1.23 -1.72
CA SER A 25 7.74 2.25 -1.13
C SER A 25 6.48 1.57 -0.61
N ILE A 26 6.09 1.90 0.63
CA ILE A 26 4.93 1.35 1.33
C ILE A 26 4.03 2.53 1.72
N ALA A 27 2.72 2.36 1.58
CA ALA A 27 1.73 3.32 1.99
C ALA A 27 0.57 2.60 2.70
N PHE A 28 0.03 3.23 3.74
CA PHE A 28 -1.23 2.84 4.36
C PHE A 28 -2.33 3.79 3.91
N SER A 29 -3.48 3.24 3.55
CA SER A 29 -4.68 4.00 3.21
C SER A 29 -5.92 3.21 3.60
N TYR A 30 -6.96 3.91 4.02
CA TYR A 30 -8.29 3.32 4.11
C TYR A 30 -8.92 3.33 2.72
N LEU A 31 -9.48 2.19 2.32
CA LEU A 31 -10.12 1.99 1.03
C LEU A 31 -11.57 1.49 1.24
N PRO A 32 -12.47 1.71 0.28
CA PRO A 32 -13.77 1.05 0.24
C PRO A 32 -13.59 -0.47 0.18
N GLU A 33 -14.53 -1.21 0.77
CA GLU A 33 -14.50 -2.68 0.87
C GLU A 33 -14.25 -3.38 -0.47
N ALA A 34 -14.79 -2.83 -1.57
CA ALA A 34 -14.59 -3.38 -2.91
C ALA A 34 -13.12 -3.42 -3.38
N TYR A 35 -12.21 -2.67 -2.74
CA TYR A 35 -10.82 -2.52 -3.14
C TYR A 35 -9.80 -3.06 -2.11
N VAL A 36 -10.23 -3.70 -1.02
CA VAL A 36 -9.31 -4.12 0.07
C VAL A 36 -8.67 -5.49 -0.16
N ALA A 37 -9.08 -6.25 -1.18
CA ALA A 37 -8.56 -7.59 -1.42
C ALA A 37 -7.06 -7.53 -1.80
N PRO A 38 -6.19 -8.38 -1.20
CA PRO A 38 -4.80 -8.50 -1.63
C PRO A 38 -4.70 -8.82 -3.14
N GLY A 39 -3.77 -8.17 -3.82
CA GLY A 39 -3.62 -8.24 -5.28
C GLY A 39 -4.37 -7.14 -6.05
N THR A 40 -5.31 -6.42 -5.42
CA THR A 40 -6.02 -5.31 -6.06
C THR A 40 -5.04 -4.23 -6.52
N GLU A 41 -5.08 -3.90 -7.80
CA GLU A 41 -4.27 -2.84 -8.39
C GLU A 41 -4.91 -1.47 -8.16
N VAL A 42 -4.09 -0.51 -7.74
CA VAL A 42 -4.48 0.89 -7.53
C VAL A 42 -3.35 1.79 -8.01
N GLU A 43 -3.61 3.09 -8.13
CA GLU A 43 -2.56 4.08 -8.37
C GLU A 43 -2.46 5.05 -7.19
N VAL A 44 -1.26 5.50 -6.85
CA VAL A 44 -1.04 6.58 -5.88
C VAL A 44 -0.40 7.75 -6.60
N GLU A 45 -0.97 8.94 -6.48
CA GLU A 45 -0.36 10.15 -7.03
C GLU A 45 0.66 10.72 -6.06
N ILE A 46 1.92 10.75 -6.49
CA ILE A 46 3.07 11.25 -5.74
C ILE A 46 3.70 12.38 -6.56
N LEU A 47 3.65 13.60 -6.02
CA LEU A 47 4.18 14.82 -6.67
C LEU A 47 3.67 15.01 -8.11
N GLY A 48 2.37 14.78 -8.33
CA GLY A 48 1.70 14.95 -9.63
C GLY A 48 1.91 13.78 -10.61
N ALA A 49 2.62 12.72 -10.22
CA ALA A 49 2.79 11.51 -11.02
C ALA A 49 2.07 10.33 -10.39
N ARG A 50 1.20 9.66 -11.16
CA ARG A 50 0.59 8.40 -10.74
C ARG A 50 1.59 7.25 -10.78
N ARG A 51 1.65 6.49 -9.70
CA ARG A 51 2.50 5.30 -9.54
C ARG A 51 1.60 4.11 -9.27
N ALA A 52 1.80 3.04 -10.03
CA ALA A 52 1.11 1.77 -9.77
C ALA A 52 1.47 1.24 -8.38
N ALA A 53 0.47 0.75 -7.68
CA ALA A 53 0.58 0.13 -6.38
C ALA A 53 -0.38 -1.08 -6.31
N GLN A 54 -0.16 -1.95 -5.34
CA GLN A 54 -0.97 -3.13 -5.13
C GLN A 54 -1.32 -3.23 -3.66
N VAL A 55 -2.57 -3.57 -3.37
CA VAL A 55 -3.01 -3.91 -2.02
C VAL A 55 -2.36 -5.24 -1.61
N VAL A 56 -1.75 -5.27 -0.44
CA VAL A 56 -0.96 -6.40 0.05
C VAL A 56 -1.39 -6.78 1.45
N GLU A 57 -1.30 -8.06 1.76
CA GLU A 57 -1.47 -8.54 3.13
C GLU A 57 -0.20 -8.22 3.94
N GLY A 58 -0.39 -7.69 5.15
CA GLY A 58 0.70 -7.34 6.06
C GLY A 58 0.93 -8.40 7.14
N PRO A 59 2.09 -8.35 7.84
CA PRO A 59 3.20 -7.43 7.59
C PRO A 59 4.08 -7.91 6.42
N LEU A 60 4.68 -6.95 5.70
CA LEU A 60 5.52 -7.23 4.53
C LEU A 60 6.85 -7.93 4.87
N TYR A 61 7.25 -7.88 6.13
CA TYR A 61 8.48 -8.49 6.62
C TYR A 61 8.17 -9.29 7.89
N ASP A 62 8.77 -10.48 7.95
CA ASP A 62 8.56 -11.46 9.03
C ASP A 62 7.07 -11.72 9.37
N PRO A 63 6.24 -12.12 8.39
CA PRO A 63 4.81 -12.36 8.62
C PRO A 63 4.51 -13.47 9.64
N LYS A 64 5.50 -14.35 9.91
CA LYS A 64 5.39 -15.43 10.89
C LYS A 64 5.99 -15.05 12.25
N ASN A 65 6.46 -13.81 12.41
CA ASN A 65 7.03 -13.27 13.64
C ASN A 65 8.22 -14.09 14.19
N GLN A 66 8.95 -14.80 13.32
CA GLN A 66 9.98 -15.76 13.70
C GLN A 66 11.19 -15.08 14.35
N ARG A 67 11.45 -13.82 14.02
CA ARG A 67 12.61 -13.08 14.53
C ARG A 67 12.37 -12.45 15.90
N LEU A 68 11.11 -12.35 16.32
CA LEU A 68 10.73 -11.84 17.65
C LEU A 68 10.44 -12.96 18.66
N LEU A 69 10.08 -14.16 18.19
CA LEU A 69 9.70 -15.29 19.06
C LEU A 69 10.89 -16.18 19.49
N SER A 70 12.11 -15.89 19.03
CA SER A 70 13.34 -16.63 19.37
C SER A 70 13.94 -16.24 20.70
#